data_AF-A0A851CNZ1-F1
#
_entry.id   AF-A0A851CNZ1-F1
#
_cell.length_a   1.000
_cell.length_b   1.000
_cell.length_c   1.000
_cell.angle_alpha   90.00
_cell.angle_beta   90.00
_cell.angle_gamma   90.00
#
_symmetry.space_group_name_H-M   'P 1'
#
loop_
_entity.id
_entity.type
_entity.pdbx_description
1 polymer ?
#
loop_
_entity_poly.entity_id
_entity_poly.type
_entity_poly.pdbx_seq_one_letter_code
_entity_poly.pdbx_strand_id
1 'polypeptide(L)'
;IDSKERAEKMQKDSELLRAKMELEALREEHWKLCKKVQKYFIFKKYPEDVVNISQFEDVPEVTSWYKLLVRTHKHLLQSQQGHKELTEQEKVLLEQYRAEKEAEMLQYKSELGQLKLHFDQAQSDILLWETPWADRWNRTSKKTRKLWTIKLAIHNVF
;
A
#
# COMPACT_ATOMS: atom_id res chain seq x y z
N ILE A 1 31.78 -77.00 -55.78
CA ILE A 1 31.33 -75.67 -56.26
C ILE A 1 30.09 -75.20 -55.48
N ASP A 2 29.23 -76.12 -55.00
CA ASP A 2 27.93 -75.80 -54.37
C ASP A 2 27.93 -75.25 -52.92
N SER A 3 29.02 -75.36 -52.13
CA SER A 3 29.02 -74.92 -50.71
C SER A 3 29.32 -73.43 -50.51
N LYS A 4 30.22 -72.85 -51.32
CA LYS A 4 30.64 -71.44 -51.22
C LYS A 4 29.52 -70.50 -51.69
N GLU A 5 28.89 -70.84 -52.80
CA GLU A 5 27.77 -70.09 -53.38
C GLU A 5 26.54 -70.07 -52.45
N ARG A 6 26.32 -71.19 -51.74
CA ARG A 6 25.26 -71.31 -50.73
C ARG A 6 25.53 -70.44 -49.49
N ALA A 7 26.78 -70.37 -49.03
CA ALA A 7 27.16 -69.52 -47.90
C ALA A 7 27.06 -68.01 -48.24
N GLU A 8 27.51 -67.61 -49.43
CA GLU A 8 27.37 -66.22 -49.92
C GLU A 8 25.90 -65.82 -50.08
N LYS A 9 25.04 -66.75 -50.54
CA LYS A 9 23.60 -66.52 -50.61
C LYS A 9 22.97 -66.32 -49.23
N MET A 10 23.33 -67.15 -48.25
CA MET A 10 22.86 -66.99 -46.87
C MET A 10 23.32 -65.67 -46.24
N GLN A 11 24.55 -65.23 -46.52
CA GLN A 11 25.05 -63.94 -46.04
C GLN A 11 24.25 -62.78 -46.66
N LYS A 12 24.04 -62.78 -47.97
CA LYS A 12 23.23 -61.76 -48.66
C LYS A 12 21.78 -61.75 -48.16
N ASP A 13 21.19 -62.91 -47.91
CA ASP A 13 19.84 -63.02 -47.36
C ASP A 13 19.77 -62.45 -45.93
N SER A 14 20.82 -62.66 -45.11
CA SER A 14 20.90 -62.10 -43.75
C SER A 14 21.08 -60.58 -43.74
N GLU A 15 21.91 -60.05 -44.64
CA GLU A 15 22.11 -58.61 -44.82
C GLU A 15 20.85 -57.93 -45.34
N LEU A 16 20.12 -58.60 -46.24
CA LEU A 16 18.84 -58.14 -46.78
C LEU A 16 17.74 -58.15 -45.72
N LEU A 17 17.73 -59.13 -44.82
CA LEU A 17 16.85 -59.16 -43.65
C LEU A 17 17.15 -58.00 -42.68
N ARG A 18 18.42 -57.76 -42.37
CA ARG A 18 18.84 -56.64 -41.51
C ARG A 18 18.45 -55.29 -42.11
N ALA A 19 18.74 -55.09 -43.40
CA ALA A 19 18.38 -53.86 -44.11
C ALA A 19 16.85 -53.64 -44.12
N LYS A 20 16.05 -54.70 -44.26
CA LYS A 20 14.59 -54.61 -44.15
C LYS A 20 14.13 -54.20 -42.76
N MET A 21 14.73 -54.75 -41.70
CA MET A 21 14.40 -54.38 -40.32
C MET A 21 14.75 -52.92 -40.02
N GLU A 22 15.92 -52.46 -40.46
CA GLU A 22 16.34 -51.06 -40.33
C GLU A 22 15.42 -50.11 -41.09
N LEU A 23 15.00 -50.49 -42.30
CA LEU A 23 14.07 -49.70 -43.10
C LEU A 23 12.70 -49.58 -42.43
N GLU A 24 12.19 -50.65 -41.83
CA GLU A 24 10.92 -50.63 -41.09
C GLU A 24 11.02 -49.75 -39.83
N ALA A 25 12.12 -49.85 -39.08
CA ALA A 25 12.36 -48.98 -37.92
C ALA A 25 12.45 -47.50 -38.31
N LEU A 26 13.13 -47.20 -39.41
CA LEU A 26 13.24 -45.84 -39.95
C LEU A 26 11.87 -45.30 -40.38
N ARG A 27 11.02 -46.15 -40.95
CA ARG A 27 9.66 -45.80 -41.37
C ARG A 27 8.77 -45.45 -40.18
N GLU A 28 8.88 -46.22 -39.10
CA GLU A 28 8.15 -46.00 -37.86
C GLU A 28 8.59 -44.68 -37.19
N GLU A 29 9.89 -44.40 -37.14
CA GLU A 29 10.41 -43.12 -36.63
C GLU A 29 9.97 -41.92 -37.49
N HIS A 30 10.03 -42.06 -38.82
CA HIS A 30 9.54 -41.02 -39.72
C HIS A 30 8.05 -40.74 -39.51
N TRP A 31 7.23 -41.78 -39.33
CA TRP A 31 5.81 -41.63 -39.06
C TRP A 31 5.54 -40.91 -37.72
N LYS A 32 6.28 -41.26 -36.65
CA LYS A 32 6.20 -40.56 -35.37
C LYS A 32 6.55 -39.08 -35.49
N LEU A 33 7.60 -38.76 -36.26
CA LEU A 33 8.01 -37.39 -36.57
C LEU A 33 6.92 -36.64 -37.34
N CYS A 34 6.34 -37.23 -38.38
CA CYS A 34 5.24 -36.64 -39.14
C CYS A 34 4.04 -36.33 -38.24
N LYS A 35 3.65 -37.25 -37.36
CA LYS A 35 2.57 -37.01 -36.39
C LYS A 35 2.87 -35.86 -35.44
N LYS A 36 4.11 -35.75 -34.95
CA LYS A 36 4.53 -34.62 -34.12
C LYS A 36 4.46 -33.30 -34.90
N VAL A 37 4.99 -33.25 -36.11
CA VAL A 37 4.97 -32.06 -36.96
C VAL A 37 3.54 -31.61 -37.23
N GLN A 38 2.62 -32.53 -37.57
CA GLN A 38 1.20 -32.21 -37.75
C GLN A 38 0.56 -31.66 -36.47
N LYS A 39 0.86 -32.26 -35.30
CA LYS A 39 0.36 -31.77 -34.01
C LYS A 39 0.84 -30.34 -33.72
N TYR A 40 2.10 -30.02 -34.02
CA TYR A 40 2.67 -28.71 -33.74
C TYR A 40 2.47 -27.68 -34.86
N PHE A 41 1.90 -28.08 -36.00
CA PHE A 41 1.67 -27.22 -37.15
C PHE A 41 0.82 -25.99 -36.80
N ILE A 42 -0.18 -26.16 -35.94
CA ILE A 42 -1.06 -25.06 -35.50
C ILE A 42 -0.27 -23.95 -34.80
N PHE A 43 0.74 -24.29 -34.00
CA PHE A 43 1.57 -23.30 -33.28
C PHE A 43 2.50 -22.54 -34.20
N LYS A 44 2.85 -23.12 -35.35
CA LYS A 44 3.60 -22.42 -36.40
C LYS A 44 2.67 -21.54 -37.24
N LYS A 45 1.51 -22.07 -37.62
CA LYS A 45 0.55 -21.38 -38.49
C LYS A 45 -0.05 -20.15 -37.82
N TYR A 46 -0.38 -20.20 -36.53
CA TYR A 46 -0.99 -19.08 -35.82
C TYR A 46 -0.17 -17.77 -35.89
N PRO A 47 1.12 -17.72 -35.52
CA PRO A 47 1.90 -16.50 -35.63
C PRO A 47 2.15 -16.08 -37.08
N GLU A 48 2.22 -17.02 -38.03
CA GLU A 48 2.27 -16.70 -39.46
C GLU A 48 0.98 -16.00 -39.91
N ASP A 49 -0.18 -16.49 -39.50
CA ASP A 49 -1.47 -15.86 -39.73
C ASP A 49 -1.54 -14.47 -39.08
N VAL A 50 -0.99 -14.31 -37.87
CA VAL A 50 -0.91 -13.00 -37.18
C VAL A 50 -0.05 -12.00 -37.98
N VAL A 51 1.10 -12.43 -38.49
CA VAL A 51 1.93 -11.58 -39.38
C VAL A 51 1.15 -11.16 -40.61
N ASN A 52 0.43 -12.10 -41.26
CA ASN A 52 -0.34 -11.82 -42.48
C ASN A 52 -1.48 -10.81 -42.29
N ILE A 53 -2.11 -10.77 -41.11
CA ILE A 53 -3.24 -9.86 -40.83
C ILE A 53 -2.82 -8.53 -40.20
N SER A 54 -1.54 -8.34 -39.89
CA SER A 54 -1.05 -7.21 -39.10
C SER A 54 0.12 -6.49 -39.79
N GLN A 55 0.73 -5.54 -39.08
CA GLN A 55 1.84 -4.71 -39.57
C GLN A 55 3.22 -5.30 -39.20
N PHE A 56 3.28 -6.49 -38.61
CA PHE A 56 4.55 -7.13 -38.26
C PHE A 56 5.25 -7.66 -39.51
N GLU A 57 6.57 -7.55 -39.55
CA GLU A 57 7.39 -7.98 -40.67
C GLU A 57 7.63 -9.50 -40.63
N ASP A 58 7.85 -10.06 -39.44
CA ASP A 58 8.07 -11.50 -39.26
C ASP A 58 7.61 -12.06 -37.89
N VAL A 59 7.62 -13.38 -37.78
CA VAL A 59 7.26 -14.11 -36.55
C VAL A 59 8.21 -13.80 -35.36
N PRO A 60 9.54 -13.68 -35.56
CA PRO A 60 10.45 -13.17 -34.54
C PRO A 60 10.08 -11.80 -33.97
N GLU A 61 9.59 -10.87 -34.79
CA GLU A 61 9.15 -9.55 -34.39
C GLU A 61 7.91 -9.64 -33.48
N VAL A 62 6.89 -10.39 -33.90
CA VAL A 62 5.68 -10.68 -33.08
C VAL A 62 6.08 -11.25 -31.71
N THR A 63 7.03 -12.19 -31.71
CA THR A 63 7.52 -12.83 -30.49
C THR A 63 8.24 -11.84 -29.58
N SER A 64 9.01 -10.92 -30.16
CA SER A 64 9.75 -9.90 -29.42
C SER A 64 8.80 -8.87 -28.80
N TRP A 65 7.82 -8.40 -29.58
CA TRP A 65 6.75 -7.52 -29.11
C TRP A 65 5.92 -8.15 -28.00
N TYR A 66 5.54 -9.42 -28.15
CA TYR A 66 4.83 -10.14 -27.10
C TYR A 66 5.64 -10.23 -25.81
N LYS A 67 6.95 -10.57 -25.90
CA LYS A 67 7.84 -10.60 -24.73
C LYS A 67 7.96 -9.23 -24.07
N LEU A 68 8.07 -8.17 -24.85
CA LEU A 68 8.10 -6.81 -24.34
C LEU A 68 6.78 -6.46 -23.63
N LEU A 69 5.64 -6.74 -24.27
CA LEU A 69 4.31 -6.50 -23.72
C LEU A 69 4.10 -7.20 -22.38
N VAL A 70 4.47 -8.48 -22.27
CA VAL A 70 4.37 -9.25 -21.03
C VAL A 70 5.24 -8.63 -19.93
N ARG A 71 6.47 -8.20 -20.25
CA ARG A 71 7.35 -7.53 -19.29
C ARG A 71 6.77 -6.20 -18.82
N THR A 72 6.30 -5.38 -19.76
CA THR A 72 5.71 -4.07 -19.46
C THR A 72 4.45 -4.22 -18.62
N HIS A 73 3.58 -5.18 -18.96
CA HIS A 73 2.37 -5.47 -18.19
C HIS A 73 2.70 -5.90 -16.76
N LYS A 74 3.68 -6.78 -16.58
CA LYS A 74 4.14 -7.20 -15.25
C LYS A 74 4.68 -6.02 -14.44
N HIS A 75 5.52 -5.18 -15.05
CA HIS A 75 6.08 -4.01 -14.39
C HIS A 75 5.00 -3.00 -14.00
N LEU A 76 4.03 -2.74 -14.90
CA LEU A 76 2.91 -1.86 -14.63
C LEU A 76 2.06 -2.36 -13.46
N LEU A 77 1.77 -3.67 -13.42
CA LEU A 77 1.01 -4.27 -12.33
C LEU A 77 1.74 -4.15 -10.98
N GLN A 78 3.05 -4.38 -10.96
CA GLN A 78 3.88 -4.22 -9.76
C GLN A 78 3.93 -2.76 -9.28
N SER A 79 4.13 -1.81 -10.19
CA SER A 79 4.12 -0.39 -9.87
C SER A 79 2.76 0.04 -9.32
N GLN A 80 1.66 -0.36 -9.96
CA GLN A 80 0.31 -0.06 -9.50
C GLN A 80 0.05 -0.62 -8.09
N GLN A 81 0.53 -1.84 -7.82
CA GLN A 81 0.41 -2.44 -6.49
C GLN A 81 1.21 -1.65 -5.45
N GLY A 82 2.45 -1.28 -5.76
CA GLY A 82 3.28 -0.47 -4.86
C GLY A 82 2.66 0.91 -4.57
N HIS A 83 2.06 1.56 -5.57
CA HIS A 83 1.33 2.81 -5.36
C HIS A 83 0.13 2.64 -4.43
N LYS A 84 -0.66 1.56 -4.59
CA LYS A 84 -1.79 1.29 -3.69
C LYS A 84 -1.33 1.07 -2.25
N GLU A 85 -0.24 0.33 -2.05
CA GLU A 85 0.33 0.08 -0.72
C GLU A 85 0.83 1.37 -0.05
N LEU A 86 1.53 2.24 -0.79
CA LEU A 86 1.96 3.54 -0.29
C LEU A 86 0.77 4.43 0.09
N THR A 87 -0.26 4.51 -0.77
CA THR A 87 -1.48 5.28 -0.46
C THR A 87 -2.19 4.74 0.77
N GLU A 88 -2.21 3.42 0.97
CA GLU A 88 -2.83 2.82 2.15
C GLU A 88 -2.02 3.11 3.42
N GLN A 89 -0.69 3.07 3.35
CA GLN A 89 0.18 3.49 4.44
C GLN A 89 -0.02 4.97 4.80
N GLU A 90 -0.10 5.86 3.80
CA GLU A 90 -0.35 7.29 4.01
C GLU A 90 -1.71 7.55 4.67
N LYS A 91 -2.76 6.80 4.29
CA LYS A 91 -4.07 6.87 4.96
C LYS A 91 -4.00 6.46 6.41
N VAL A 92 -3.33 5.34 6.72
CA VAL A 92 -3.17 4.88 8.10
C VAL A 92 -2.44 5.92 8.94
N LEU A 93 -1.36 6.50 8.42
CA LEU A 93 -0.63 7.58 9.12
C LEU A 93 -1.52 8.81 9.34
N LEU A 94 -2.35 9.17 8.36
CA LEU A 94 -3.26 10.30 8.47
C LEU A 94 -4.38 10.05 9.49
N GLU A 95 -4.91 8.83 9.58
CA GLU A 95 -5.88 8.43 10.60
C GLU A 95 -5.27 8.46 12.00
N GLN A 96 -4.05 7.95 12.16
CA GLN A 96 -3.32 8.01 13.43
C GLN A 96 -3.09 9.45 13.87
N TYR A 97 -2.60 10.30 12.97
CA TYR A 97 -2.39 11.72 13.24
C TYR A 97 -3.70 12.43 13.63
N ARG A 98 -4.80 12.12 12.93
CA ARG A 98 -6.11 12.68 13.27
C ARG A 98 -6.54 12.25 14.67
N ALA A 99 -6.43 10.96 15.00
CA ALA A 99 -6.79 10.44 16.31
C ALA A 99 -5.96 11.08 17.44
N GLU A 100 -4.66 11.27 17.21
CA GLU A 100 -3.77 11.97 18.15
C GLU A 100 -4.22 13.43 18.37
N LYS A 101 -4.52 14.15 17.29
CA LYS A 101 -5.01 15.54 17.39
C LYS A 101 -6.38 15.66 18.03
N GLU A 102 -7.27 14.70 17.78
CA GLU A 102 -8.55 14.64 18.48
C GLU A 102 -8.37 14.39 19.98
N ALA A 103 -7.44 13.51 20.37
CA ALA A 103 -7.11 13.28 21.78
C ALA A 103 -6.51 14.54 22.44
N GLU A 104 -5.57 15.23 21.78
CA GLU A 104 -5.02 16.51 22.27
C GLU A 104 -6.13 17.56 22.44
N MET A 105 -7.04 17.70 21.47
CA MET A 105 -8.16 18.64 21.57
C MET A 105 -9.09 18.31 22.75
N LEU A 106 -9.36 17.03 22.99
CA LEU A 106 -10.14 16.60 24.15
C LEU A 106 -9.45 16.92 25.46
N GLN A 107 -8.12 16.74 25.53
CA GLN A 107 -7.32 17.14 26.68
C GLN A 107 -7.42 18.65 26.93
N TYR A 108 -7.17 19.48 25.91
CA TYR A 108 -7.26 20.94 26.05
C TYR A 108 -8.66 21.39 26.47
N LYS A 109 -9.71 20.74 25.97
CA LYS A 109 -11.09 21.04 26.38
C LYS A 109 -11.32 20.71 27.86
N SER A 110 -10.76 19.61 28.36
CA SER A 110 -10.82 19.25 29.77
C SER A 110 -10.10 20.28 30.64
N GLU A 111 -8.87 20.64 30.27
CA GLU A 111 -8.06 21.65 30.97
C GLU A 111 -8.76 23.02 31.00
N LEU A 112 -9.36 23.44 29.88
CA LEU A 112 -10.13 24.66 29.81
C LEU A 112 -11.37 24.64 30.71
N GLY A 113 -12.02 23.48 30.82
CA GLY A 113 -13.13 23.26 31.75
C GLY A 113 -12.69 23.41 33.21
N GLN A 114 -11.55 22.84 33.58
CA GLN A 114 -10.97 22.97 34.93
C GLN A 114 -10.58 24.42 35.24
N LEU A 115 -9.92 25.09 34.29
CA LEU A 115 -9.52 26.48 34.45
C LEU A 115 -10.74 27.39 34.66
N LYS A 116 -11.81 27.15 33.92
CA LYS A 116 -13.06 27.89 34.09
C LYS A 116 -13.68 27.66 35.48
N LEU A 117 -13.71 26.42 35.96
CA LEU A 117 -14.18 26.12 37.31
C LEU A 117 -13.36 26.86 38.38
N HIS A 118 -12.03 26.86 38.26
CA HIS A 118 -11.15 27.59 39.17
C HIS A 118 -11.38 29.11 39.11
N PHE A 119 -11.60 29.65 37.92
CA PHE A 119 -11.92 31.06 37.75
C PHE A 119 -13.24 31.44 38.42
N ASP A 120 -14.30 30.66 38.18
CA ASP A 120 -15.62 30.89 38.77
C ASP A 120 -15.56 30.79 40.31
N GLN A 121 -14.78 29.83 40.84
CA GLN A 121 -14.55 29.71 42.28
C GLN A 121 -13.82 30.93 42.85
N ALA A 122 -12.72 31.36 42.23
CA ALA A 122 -11.97 32.52 42.67
C ALA A 122 -12.82 33.80 42.64
N GLN A 123 -13.66 33.96 41.61
CA GLN A 123 -14.58 35.08 41.52
C GLN A 123 -15.63 35.06 42.64
N SER A 124 -16.18 33.87 42.96
CA SER A 124 -17.10 33.71 44.09
C SER A 124 -16.45 34.05 45.43
N ASP A 125 -15.20 33.61 45.64
CA ASP A 125 -14.45 33.90 46.86
C ASP A 125 -14.17 35.41 47.00
N ILE A 126 -13.80 36.10 45.92
CA ILE A 126 -13.62 37.56 45.93
C ILE A 126 -14.90 38.26 46.37
N LEU A 127 -16.05 37.89 45.78
CA LEU A 127 -17.35 38.47 46.14
C LEU A 127 -17.72 38.20 47.60
N LEU A 128 -17.41 37.00 48.11
CA LEU A 128 -17.63 36.63 49.49
C LEU A 128 -16.83 37.51 50.46
N TRP A 129 -15.58 37.85 50.13
CA TRP A 129 -14.72 38.68 50.95
C TRP A 129 -14.97 40.19 50.80
N GLU A 130 -15.50 40.63 49.66
CA GLU A 130 -15.74 42.04 49.37
C GLU A 130 -16.75 42.67 50.33
N THR A 131 -17.84 41.96 50.67
CA THR A 131 -18.89 42.49 51.55
C THR A 131 -18.40 42.72 52.99
N PRO A 132 -17.80 41.72 53.68
CA PRO A 132 -17.25 41.93 55.02
C PRO A 132 -16.09 42.94 55.05
N TRP A 133 -15.29 43.00 53.99
CA TRP A 133 -14.18 43.94 53.87
C TRP A 133 -14.69 45.39 53.76
N ALA A 134 -15.67 45.64 52.89
CA ALA A 134 -16.32 46.94 52.74
C ALA A 134 -16.99 47.39 54.05
N ASP A 135 -17.64 46.48 54.78
CA ASP A 135 -18.26 46.78 56.08
C ASP A 135 -17.24 47.14 57.16
N ARG A 136 -16.09 46.45 57.18
CA ARG A 136 -14.98 46.77 58.10
C ARG A 136 -14.41 48.14 57.78
N TRP A 137 -14.21 48.43 56.49
CA TRP A 137 -13.72 49.73 56.04
C TRP A 137 -14.70 50.85 56.41
N ASN A 138 -15.99 50.69 56.10
CA ASN A 138 -17.04 51.65 56.44
C ASN A 138 -17.11 51.93 57.95
N ARG A 139 -17.02 50.89 58.79
CA ARG A 139 -16.98 51.05 60.25
C ARG A 139 -15.75 51.84 60.71
N THR A 140 -14.59 51.56 60.12
CA THR A 140 -13.34 52.26 60.43
C THR A 140 -13.42 53.73 60.04
N SER A 141 -13.88 54.04 58.83
CA SER A 141 -14.09 55.42 58.34
C SER A 141 -15.06 56.21 59.23
N LYS A 142 -16.16 55.59 59.68
CA LYS A 142 -17.10 56.21 60.64
C LYS A 142 -16.42 56.52 61.99
N LYS A 143 -15.61 55.61 62.53
CA LYS A 143 -14.87 55.83 63.78
C LYS A 143 -13.83 56.95 63.62
N THR A 144 -13.05 56.93 62.55
CA THR A 144 -12.06 57.98 62.24
C THR A 144 -12.70 59.34 62.10
N ARG A 145 -13.86 59.42 61.43
CA ARG A 145 -14.64 60.67 61.32
C ARG A 145 -15.05 61.20 62.70
N LYS A 146 -15.61 60.35 63.57
CA LYS A 146 -15.99 60.75 64.93
C LYS A 146 -14.79 61.27 65.73
N LEU A 147 -13.65 60.58 65.64
CA LEU A 147 -12.42 60.99 66.31
C LEU A 147 -11.96 62.37 65.83
N TRP A 148 -11.98 62.62 64.52
CA TRP A 148 -11.68 63.93 63.94
C TRP A 148 -12.61 65.04 64.44
N THR A 149 -13.92 64.76 64.51
CA THR A 149 -14.90 65.72 65.05
C THR A 149 -14.62 66.06 66.52
N ILE A 150 -14.31 65.05 67.35
CA ILE A 150 -13.93 65.28 68.76
C ILE A 150 -12.67 66.13 68.84
N LYS A 151 -11.64 65.79 68.05
CA LYS A 151 -10.37 66.54 68.03
C LYS A 151 -10.57 68.00 67.64
N LEU A 152 -11.43 68.26 66.64
CA LEU A 152 -11.78 69.61 66.21
C LEU A 152 -12.56 70.36 67.29
N ALA A 153 -13.53 69.71 67.94
CA ALA A 153 -14.30 70.31 69.03
C ALA A 153 -13.40 70.71 70.22
N ILE A 154 -12.43 69.87 70.58
CA ILE A 154 -11.43 70.19 71.62
C ILE A 154 -10.61 71.42 71.20
N HIS A 155 -10.09 71.43 69.96
CA HIS A 155 -9.30 72.55 69.45
C HIS A 155 -10.10 73.87 69.32
N ASN A 156 -11.42 73.79 69.17
CA ASN A 156 -12.27 74.98 69.12
C ASN A 156 -12.63 75.54 70.51
N VAL A 157 -12.47 74.75 71.57
CA VAL A 157 -12.85 75.12 72.97
C VAL A 157 -11.62 75.48 73.82
N PHE A 158 -10.45 74.93 73.50
CA PHE A 158 -9.15 75.23 74.13
C PHE A 158 -8.21 75.89 73.12
#